data_AF-A0A6G6SS92-F1
#
_entry.id   AF-A0A6G6SS92-F1
#
_cell.length_a   1.000
_cell.length_b   1.000
_cell.length_c   1.000
_cell.angle_alpha   90.00
_cell.angle_beta   90.00
_cell.angle_gamma   90.00
#
_symmetry.space_group_name_H-M   'P 1'
#
loop_
_entity.id
_entity.type
_entity.pdbx_description
1 polymer ?
#
loop_
_entity_poly.entity_id
_entity_poly.type
_entity_poly.pdbx_seq_one_letter_code
_entity_poly.pdbx_strand_id
1 'polypeptide(L)'
;MGHYPEHILDIIWQRAKKISTDNETKGFRTDKENKWLQRQMFNQQEHEFGWVLSKQPESINQLIEDKTIVPVHWKTAIADQQKQETESKRVNVTLLEPPALSQLIHSSADIQSYWQYAHKISSDNEEKGFRKDYYGYVIQQNAFGDKQHQYGWTLAQLTPANKNNQTVIPINIVPIHINTAKCITNEKALIAQNTEDAKIERRRKNIIYEIIYFIVSLPGTIFSLLKF
;
A
#
# COMPACT_ATOMS: atom_id res chain seq x y z
N MET A 1 13.66 -12.51 -27.34
CA MET A 1 12.57 -11.49 -27.27
C MET A 1 12.03 -11.32 -28.68
N GLY A 2 10.71 -11.41 -28.87
CA GLY A 2 10.12 -11.46 -30.20
C GLY A 2 10.34 -10.15 -30.96
N HIS A 3 11.02 -10.24 -32.12
CA HIS A 3 11.03 -9.15 -33.09
C HIS A 3 9.64 -9.10 -33.74
N TYR A 4 8.87 -8.07 -33.43
CA TYR A 4 7.64 -7.79 -34.16
C TYR A 4 7.98 -7.12 -35.50
N PRO A 5 7.26 -7.44 -36.58
CA PRO A 5 7.39 -6.71 -37.83
C PRO A 5 7.09 -5.22 -37.63
N GLU A 6 7.80 -4.33 -38.34
CA GLU A 6 7.64 -2.88 -38.19
C GLU A 6 6.20 -2.41 -38.41
N HIS A 7 5.50 -2.98 -39.40
CA HIS A 7 4.09 -2.64 -39.66
C HIS A 7 3.16 -2.97 -38.48
N ILE A 8 3.49 -4.01 -37.69
CA ILE A 8 2.75 -4.34 -36.46
C ILE A 8 3.04 -3.28 -35.41
N LEU A 9 4.32 -2.93 -35.21
CA LEU A 9 4.70 -1.89 -34.27
C LEU A 9 4.08 -0.53 -34.62
N ASP A 10 3.89 -0.22 -35.91
CA ASP A 10 3.19 0.99 -36.35
C ASP A 10 1.71 0.98 -35.95
N ILE A 11 1.01 -0.15 -36.14
CA ILE A 11 -0.39 -0.30 -35.70
C ILE A 11 -0.50 -0.05 -34.19
N ILE A 12 0.42 -0.58 -33.40
CA ILE A 12 0.41 -0.41 -31.94
C ILE A 12 0.82 1.01 -31.55
N TRP A 13 1.80 1.59 -32.23
CA TRP A 13 2.24 2.98 -32.03
C TRP A 13 1.09 3.97 -32.21
N GLN A 14 0.19 3.71 -33.17
CA GLN A 14 -0.99 4.54 -33.39
C GLN A 14 -1.90 4.65 -32.16
N ARG A 15 -1.80 3.73 -31.20
CA ARG A 15 -2.58 3.73 -29.96
C ARG A 15 -2.01 4.64 -28.86
N ALA A 16 -0.75 5.07 -28.99
CA ALA A 16 -0.17 6.08 -28.10
C ALA A 16 -0.72 7.47 -28.40
N LYS A 17 -0.75 8.34 -27.38
CA LYS A 17 -1.30 9.69 -27.48
C LYS A 17 -0.37 10.58 -28.29
N LYS A 18 -0.89 11.12 -29.40
CA LYS A 18 -0.21 12.13 -30.21
C LYS A 18 -0.08 13.44 -29.44
N ILE A 19 1.11 14.05 -29.47
CA ILE A 19 1.39 15.32 -28.79
C ILE A 19 1.25 16.50 -29.75
N SER A 20 2.02 16.50 -30.84
CA SER A 20 2.04 17.54 -31.86
C SER A 20 2.54 16.96 -33.19
N THR A 21 2.36 17.67 -34.30
CA THR A 21 2.89 17.24 -35.61
C THR A 21 4.42 17.20 -35.64
N ASP A 22 5.10 18.17 -35.02
CA ASP A 22 6.57 18.18 -34.94
C ASP A 22 7.13 16.98 -34.16
N ASN A 23 6.51 16.66 -33.02
CA ASN A 23 6.89 15.49 -32.23
C ASN A 23 6.61 14.18 -32.98
N GLU A 24 5.51 14.12 -33.76
CA GLU A 24 5.19 12.95 -34.58
C GLU A 24 6.28 12.68 -35.63
N THR A 25 6.76 13.72 -36.32
CA THR A 25 7.86 13.60 -37.30
C THR A 25 9.14 13.09 -36.67
N LYS A 26 9.38 13.46 -35.40
CA LYS A 26 10.54 13.00 -34.61
C LYS A 26 10.32 11.63 -33.95
N GLY A 27 9.16 11.02 -34.15
CA GLY A 27 8.81 9.71 -33.62
C GLY A 27 8.48 9.71 -32.13
N PHE A 28 7.99 10.83 -31.58
CA PHE A 28 7.63 10.97 -30.17
C PHE A 28 6.12 11.03 -29.94
N ARG A 29 5.67 10.27 -28.94
CA ARG A 29 4.30 10.25 -28.41
C ARG A 29 4.33 10.08 -26.90
N THR A 30 3.16 10.11 -26.26
CA THR A 30 3.05 9.80 -24.83
C THR A 30 2.15 8.61 -24.55
N ASP A 31 2.42 7.92 -23.43
CA ASP A 31 1.51 6.91 -22.89
C ASP A 31 0.31 7.55 -22.15
N LYS A 32 -0.55 6.71 -21.57
CA LYS A 32 -1.72 7.12 -20.78
C LYS A 32 -1.37 8.01 -19.57
N GLU A 33 -0.15 7.93 -19.06
CA GLU A 33 0.35 8.70 -17.90
C GLU A 33 1.12 9.97 -18.34
N ASN A 34 1.08 10.30 -19.63
CA ASN A 34 1.82 11.39 -20.26
C ASN A 34 3.35 11.22 -20.21
N LYS A 35 3.87 9.99 -20.10
CA LYS A 35 5.32 9.73 -20.24
C LYS A 35 5.71 9.61 -21.69
N TRP A 36 6.87 10.16 -22.03
CA TRP A 36 7.37 10.23 -23.40
C TRP A 36 7.85 8.86 -23.88
N LEU A 37 7.49 8.54 -25.12
CA LEU A 37 7.88 7.33 -25.83
C LEU A 37 8.53 7.72 -27.14
N GLN A 38 9.51 6.94 -27.60
CA GLN A 38 10.09 7.10 -28.92
C GLN A 38 9.90 5.84 -29.75
N ARG A 39 9.33 5.96 -30.95
CA ARG A 39 8.91 4.83 -31.81
C ARG A 39 9.98 3.75 -32.01
N GLN A 40 11.23 4.15 -32.20
CA GLN A 40 12.37 3.26 -32.43
C GLN A 40 12.91 2.57 -31.16
N MET A 41 12.49 3.02 -29.97
CA MET A 41 12.98 2.53 -28.68
C MET A 41 12.08 1.43 -28.10
N PHE A 42 11.42 0.65 -28.96
CA PHE A 42 10.62 -0.47 -28.55
C PHE A 42 11.49 -1.55 -27.86
N ASN A 43 11.03 -2.05 -26.71
CA ASN A 43 11.73 -3.00 -25.83
C ASN A 43 13.09 -2.53 -25.27
N GLN A 44 13.43 -1.25 -25.37
CA GLN A 44 14.65 -0.69 -24.79
C GLN A 44 14.41 -0.29 -23.33
N GLN A 45 14.43 -1.26 -22.41
CA GLN A 45 14.06 -1.08 -20.99
C GLN A 45 15.05 -0.25 -20.15
N GLU A 46 16.10 0.30 -20.75
CA GLU A 46 17.07 1.18 -20.07
C GLU A 46 17.14 2.57 -20.72
N HIS A 47 16.45 2.75 -21.85
CA HIS A 47 16.44 4.02 -22.58
C HIS A 47 15.41 4.99 -22.00
N GLU A 48 15.72 6.29 -21.97
CA GLU A 48 14.85 7.33 -21.39
C GLU A 48 13.44 7.34 -21.98
N PHE A 49 13.32 7.06 -23.28
CA PHE A 49 12.05 7.02 -24.02
C PHE A 49 11.64 5.61 -24.46
N GLY A 50 12.23 4.59 -23.82
CA GLY A 50 11.93 3.20 -24.12
C GLY A 50 10.49 2.83 -23.77
N TRP A 51 9.90 1.94 -24.56
CA TRP A 51 8.51 1.53 -24.36
C TRP A 51 8.30 0.06 -24.66
N VAL A 52 7.27 -0.50 -24.04
CA VAL A 52 6.89 -1.91 -24.15
C VAL A 52 5.37 -2.00 -24.33
N LEU A 53 4.87 -3.21 -24.59
CA LEU A 53 3.44 -3.47 -24.62
C LEU A 53 2.88 -3.50 -23.19
N SER A 54 1.69 -2.93 -22.99
CA SER A 54 0.99 -2.93 -21.69
C SER A 54 0.67 -4.33 -21.14
N LYS A 55 0.54 -5.32 -22.02
CA LYS A 55 0.42 -6.74 -21.71
C LYS A 55 0.98 -7.56 -22.86
N GLN A 56 1.47 -8.76 -22.57
CA GLN A 56 1.99 -9.67 -23.60
C GLN A 56 0.83 -10.33 -24.34
N PRO A 57 0.79 -10.24 -25.68
CA PRO A 57 -0.16 -10.99 -26.49
C PRO A 57 0.29 -12.45 -26.64
N GLU A 58 -0.67 -13.35 -26.80
CA GLU A 58 -0.44 -14.76 -27.14
C GLU A 58 -0.16 -14.94 -28.65
N SER A 59 -0.59 -13.99 -29.48
CA SER A 59 -0.34 -14.01 -30.92
C SER A 59 -0.34 -12.60 -31.55
N ILE A 60 0.22 -12.47 -32.75
CA ILE A 60 0.18 -11.21 -33.53
C ILE A 60 -1.27 -10.81 -33.86
N ASN A 61 -2.15 -11.77 -34.18
CA ASN A 61 -3.55 -11.48 -34.47
C ASN A 61 -4.24 -10.85 -33.26
N GLN A 62 -4.02 -11.41 -32.07
CA GLN A 62 -4.53 -10.82 -30.83
C GLN A 62 -3.94 -9.43 -30.59
N LEU A 63 -2.65 -9.22 -30.85
CA LEU A 63 -2.02 -7.90 -30.73
C LEU A 63 -2.71 -6.85 -31.62
N ILE A 64 -3.07 -7.23 -32.85
CA ILE A 64 -3.77 -6.35 -33.81
C ILE A 64 -5.21 -6.08 -33.37
N GLU A 65 -5.95 -7.10 -32.94
CA GLU A 65 -7.38 -7.01 -32.61
C GLU A 65 -7.63 -6.35 -31.25
N ASP A 66 -6.81 -6.68 -30.25
CA ASP A 66 -6.96 -6.20 -28.89
C ASP A 66 -6.39 -4.78 -28.74
N LYS A 67 -7.26 -3.79 -28.93
CA LYS A 67 -6.95 -2.37 -28.77
C LYS A 67 -6.57 -1.95 -27.35
N THR A 68 -6.76 -2.82 -26.35
CA THR A 68 -6.33 -2.53 -24.96
C THR A 68 -4.83 -2.77 -24.77
N ILE A 69 -4.18 -3.47 -25.70
CA ILE A 69 -2.71 -3.56 -25.75
C ILE A 69 -2.19 -2.26 -26.34
N VAL A 70 -1.52 -1.47 -25.51
CA VAL A 70 -1.06 -0.12 -25.89
C VAL A 70 0.42 0.05 -25.56
N PRO A 71 1.11 0.97 -26.23
CA PRO A 71 2.44 1.42 -25.83
C PRO A 71 2.42 2.00 -24.42
N VAL A 72 3.34 1.56 -23.57
CA VAL A 72 3.57 2.13 -22.24
C VAL A 72 5.05 2.34 -22.02
N HIS A 73 5.41 3.38 -21.28
CA HIS A 73 6.79 3.58 -20.88
C HIS A 73 7.27 2.39 -20.04
N TRP A 74 8.50 1.90 -20.25
CA TRP A 74 9.01 0.69 -19.57
C TRP A 74 8.95 0.80 -18.03
N LYS A 75 9.31 1.95 -17.45
CA LYS A 75 9.14 2.22 -16.01
C LYS A 75 7.69 2.09 -15.52
N THR A 76 6.71 2.53 -16.32
CA THR A 76 5.28 2.37 -15.97
C THR A 76 4.90 0.89 -16.02
N ALA A 77 5.35 0.15 -17.03
CA ALA A 77 5.10 -1.29 -17.11
C ALA A 77 5.67 -2.05 -15.91
N ILE A 78 6.89 -1.72 -15.47
CA ILE A 78 7.49 -2.32 -14.26
C ILE A 78 6.68 -1.97 -13.01
N ALA A 79 6.26 -0.72 -12.84
CA ALA A 79 5.45 -0.31 -11.70
C ALA A 79 4.09 -1.01 -11.68
N ASP A 80 3.42 -1.10 -12.84
CA ASP A 80 2.16 -1.81 -13.00
C ASP A 80 2.33 -3.32 -12.69
N GLN A 81 3.41 -3.94 -13.14
CA GLN A 81 3.72 -5.34 -12.84
C GLN A 81 3.97 -5.56 -11.32
N GLN A 82 4.78 -4.71 -10.69
CA GLN A 82 5.03 -4.79 -9.25
C GLN A 82 3.75 -4.61 -8.43
N LYS A 83 2.87 -3.69 -8.88
CA LYS A 83 1.56 -3.48 -8.26
C LYS A 83 0.67 -4.71 -8.43
N GLN A 84 0.60 -5.29 -9.62
CA GLN A 84 -0.15 -6.53 -9.88
C GLN A 84 0.38 -7.72 -9.08
N GLU A 85 1.70 -7.87 -8.93
CA GLU A 85 2.30 -8.91 -8.09
C GLU A 85 1.97 -8.70 -6.61
N THR A 86 2.01 -7.45 -6.14
CA THR A 86 1.64 -7.09 -4.77
C THR A 86 0.16 -7.34 -4.52
N GLU A 87 -0.70 -6.97 -5.46
CA GLU A 87 -2.16 -7.20 -5.40
C GLU A 87 -2.50 -8.69 -5.48
N SER A 88 -1.79 -9.45 -6.30
CA SER A 88 -1.95 -10.92 -6.43
C SER A 88 -1.54 -11.68 -5.17
N LYS A 89 -0.63 -11.10 -4.36
CA LYS A 89 -0.19 -11.63 -3.07
C LYS A 89 -1.03 -11.10 -1.90
N ARG A 90 -2.02 -10.23 -2.12
CA ARG A 90 -2.89 -9.76 -1.03
C ARG A 90 -3.68 -10.92 -0.46
N VAL A 91 -3.70 -10.97 0.87
CA VAL A 91 -4.51 -11.90 1.64
C VAL A 91 -5.54 -11.10 2.44
N ASN A 92 -6.75 -11.63 2.51
CA ASN A 92 -7.76 -11.17 3.47
C ASN A 92 -7.47 -11.84 4.80
N VAL A 93 -7.57 -11.07 5.88
CA VAL A 93 -7.39 -11.55 7.24
C VAL A 93 -8.75 -11.52 7.93
N THR A 94 -9.26 -12.68 8.30
CA THR A 94 -10.57 -12.82 8.97
C THR A 94 -10.36 -13.42 10.34
N LEU A 95 -10.79 -12.72 11.40
CA LEU A 95 -10.75 -13.25 12.76
C LEU A 95 -11.54 -14.56 12.82
N LEU A 96 -10.99 -15.57 13.49
CA LEU A 96 -11.70 -16.81 13.71
C LEU A 96 -12.76 -16.60 14.81
N GLU A 97 -14.00 -16.93 14.47
CA GLU A 97 -15.12 -16.87 15.41
C GLU A 97 -15.00 -18.00 16.47
N PRO A 98 -15.64 -17.84 17.65
CA PRO A 98 -15.53 -18.81 18.74
C PRO A 98 -15.75 -20.28 18.34
N PRO A 99 -16.72 -20.64 17.47
CA PRO A 99 -16.90 -22.04 17.06
C PRO A 99 -15.69 -22.61 16.30
N ALA A 100 -15.08 -21.83 15.41
CA ALA A 100 -13.91 -22.26 14.65
C ALA A 100 -12.67 -22.33 15.55
N LEU A 101 -12.53 -21.38 16.49
CA LEU A 101 -11.46 -21.41 17.49
C LEU A 101 -11.54 -22.67 18.36
N SER A 102 -12.74 -23.05 18.84
CA SER A 102 -12.93 -24.25 19.66
C SER A 102 -12.67 -25.57 18.93
N GLN A 103 -12.72 -25.56 17.59
CA GLN A 103 -12.34 -26.72 16.76
C GLN A 103 -10.83 -26.83 16.55
N LEU A 104 -10.09 -25.74 16.74
CA LEU A 104 -8.64 -25.69 16.51
C LEU A 104 -7.84 -25.75 17.81
N ILE A 105 -8.40 -25.21 18.89
CA ILE A 105 -7.76 -25.12 20.19
C ILE A 105 -8.49 -26.04 21.16
N HIS A 106 -7.89 -27.19 21.42
CA HIS A 106 -8.37 -28.16 22.40
C HIS A 106 -7.51 -28.19 23.67
N SER A 107 -6.30 -27.63 23.59
CA SER A 107 -5.30 -27.64 24.65
C SER A 107 -4.38 -26.41 24.60
N SER A 108 -3.61 -26.21 25.66
CA SER A 108 -2.55 -25.20 25.68
C SER A 108 -1.42 -25.49 24.68
N ALA A 109 -1.22 -26.75 24.30
CA ALA A 109 -0.24 -27.14 23.29
C ALA A 109 -0.64 -26.64 21.88
N ASP A 110 -1.94 -26.59 21.59
CA ASP A 110 -2.43 -26.05 20.32
C ASP A 110 -2.17 -24.54 20.24
N ILE A 111 -2.39 -23.81 21.34
CA ILE A 111 -2.07 -22.38 21.44
C ILE A 111 -0.58 -22.15 21.16
N GLN A 112 0.28 -22.98 21.75
CA GLN A 112 1.73 -22.89 21.54
C GLN A 112 2.14 -23.17 20.08
N SER A 113 1.47 -24.12 19.44
CA SER A 113 1.69 -24.45 18.03
C SER A 113 1.37 -23.27 17.11
N TYR A 114 0.41 -22.42 17.44
CA TYR A 114 0.14 -21.21 16.66
C TYR A 114 1.00 -20.01 17.07
N TRP A 115 1.40 -19.91 18.34
CA TRP A 115 2.30 -18.87 18.83
C TRP A 115 3.60 -18.78 18.03
N GLN A 116 4.10 -19.92 17.55
CA GLN A 116 5.34 -19.98 16.77
C GLN A 116 5.29 -19.16 15.47
N TYR A 117 4.09 -18.89 14.93
CA TYR A 117 3.90 -18.12 13.71
C TYR A 117 3.92 -16.60 13.92
N ALA A 118 3.90 -16.12 15.18
CA ALA A 118 4.15 -14.73 15.51
C ALA A 118 5.64 -14.38 15.36
N HIS A 119 5.92 -13.14 14.96
CA HIS A 119 7.27 -12.65 14.71
C HIS A 119 8.02 -12.34 16.01
N LYS A 120 9.22 -12.89 16.16
CA LYS A 120 10.10 -12.59 17.30
C LYS A 120 10.55 -11.13 17.25
N ILE A 121 10.60 -10.47 18.41
CA ILE A 121 11.06 -9.09 18.53
C ILE A 121 12.56 -9.07 18.91
N SER A 122 12.91 -9.73 20.01
CA SER A 122 14.27 -9.89 20.54
C SER A 122 14.30 -11.05 21.54
N SER A 123 15.47 -11.52 21.94
CA SER A 123 15.61 -12.60 22.95
C SER A 123 14.96 -12.21 24.28
N ASP A 124 15.22 -11.01 24.80
CA ASP A 124 14.62 -10.52 26.05
C ASP A 124 13.08 -10.48 26.00
N ASN A 125 12.52 -10.14 24.83
CA ASN A 125 11.07 -10.13 24.65
C ASN A 125 10.52 -11.55 24.54
N GLU A 126 11.25 -12.47 23.91
CA GLU A 126 10.89 -13.88 23.84
C GLU A 126 10.82 -14.50 25.24
N GLU A 127 11.80 -14.23 26.11
CA GLU A 127 11.79 -14.69 27.52
C GLU A 127 10.59 -14.15 28.31
N LYS A 128 10.16 -12.92 28.00
CA LYS A 128 9.00 -12.27 28.61
C LYS A 128 7.67 -12.67 27.94
N GLY A 129 7.70 -13.49 26.90
CA GLY A 129 6.53 -13.96 26.17
C GLY A 129 5.92 -12.93 25.22
N PHE A 130 6.69 -11.98 24.69
CA PHE A 130 6.23 -10.96 23.74
C PHE A 130 6.70 -11.22 22.31
N ARG A 131 5.77 -11.11 21.37
CA ARG A 131 6.01 -11.19 19.92
C ARG A 131 5.16 -10.17 19.17
N LYS A 132 5.38 -10.06 17.86
CA LYS A 132 4.54 -9.26 16.95
C LYS A 132 3.62 -10.17 16.14
N ASP A 133 2.39 -9.73 15.99
CA ASP A 133 1.40 -10.38 15.14
C ASP A 133 1.64 -10.13 13.64
N TYR A 134 0.74 -10.62 12.79
CA TYR A 134 0.80 -10.44 11.33
C TYR A 134 0.87 -8.96 10.87
N TYR A 135 0.27 -8.04 11.64
CA TYR A 135 0.27 -6.61 11.35
C TYR A 135 1.38 -5.83 12.07
N GLY A 136 2.21 -6.52 12.87
CA GLY A 136 3.30 -5.91 13.62
C GLY A 136 2.91 -5.40 15.02
N TYR A 137 1.69 -5.67 15.50
CA TYR A 137 1.26 -5.31 16.85
C TYR A 137 1.82 -6.27 17.88
N VAL A 138 2.20 -5.76 19.05
CA VAL A 138 2.75 -6.58 20.13
C VAL A 138 1.64 -7.41 20.78
N ILE A 139 1.89 -8.70 20.93
CA ILE A 139 1.01 -9.68 21.58
C ILE A 139 1.79 -10.45 22.64
N GLN A 140 1.10 -10.97 23.65
CA GLN A 140 1.71 -11.70 24.76
C GLN A 140 1.20 -13.13 24.86
N GLN A 141 2.12 -14.09 24.97
CA GLN A 141 1.86 -15.53 24.93
C GLN A 141 0.71 -15.96 25.87
N ASN A 142 0.74 -15.50 27.12
CA ASN A 142 -0.25 -15.89 28.14
C ASN A 142 -1.57 -15.10 28.08
N ALA A 143 -1.74 -14.19 27.10
CA ALA A 143 -2.93 -13.36 26.92
C ALA A 143 -3.82 -13.85 25.75
N PHE A 144 -3.74 -15.14 25.41
CA PHE A 144 -4.59 -15.72 24.36
C PHE A 144 -6.07 -15.64 24.75
N GLY A 145 -6.91 -15.12 23.84
CA GLY A 145 -8.36 -15.00 24.02
C GLY A 145 -8.83 -13.87 24.94
N ASP A 146 -7.93 -13.20 25.64
CA ASP A 146 -8.29 -12.11 26.57
C ASP A 146 -8.49 -10.79 25.83
N LYS A 147 -9.74 -10.38 25.66
CA LYS A 147 -10.13 -9.12 24.99
C LYS A 147 -9.78 -7.87 25.81
N GLN A 148 -9.63 -7.99 27.12
CA GLN A 148 -9.35 -6.89 28.03
C GLN A 148 -7.85 -6.66 28.22
N HIS A 149 -7.03 -7.68 27.94
CA HIS A 149 -5.59 -7.57 28.01
C HIS A 149 -5.03 -6.64 26.93
N GLN A 150 -4.12 -5.74 27.32
CA GLN A 150 -3.50 -4.77 26.40
C GLN A 150 -2.77 -5.45 25.22
N TYR A 151 -2.23 -6.65 25.46
CA TYR A 151 -1.50 -7.47 24.48
C TYR A 151 -2.26 -8.76 24.13
N GLY A 152 -3.58 -8.75 24.32
CA GLY A 152 -4.45 -9.89 24.06
C GLY A 152 -4.46 -10.26 22.58
N TRP A 153 -4.53 -11.56 22.29
CA TRP A 153 -4.45 -12.06 20.92
C TRP A 153 -5.35 -13.25 20.66
N THR A 154 -5.65 -13.49 19.40
CA THR A 154 -6.45 -14.61 18.92
C THR A 154 -5.91 -15.07 17.56
N LEU A 155 -6.62 -15.96 16.88
CA LEU A 155 -6.25 -16.45 15.57
C LEU A 155 -7.09 -15.80 14.48
N ALA A 156 -6.46 -15.57 13.33
CA ALA A 156 -7.14 -15.17 12.11
C ALA A 156 -6.78 -16.11 10.96
N GLN A 157 -7.75 -16.34 10.09
CA GLN A 157 -7.56 -17.04 8.84
C GLN A 157 -7.10 -16.08 7.75
N LEU A 158 -6.03 -16.47 7.07
CA LEU A 158 -5.55 -15.85 5.85
C LEU A 158 -6.22 -16.54 4.66
N THR A 159 -6.92 -15.76 3.84
CA THR A 159 -7.51 -16.25 2.58
C THR A 159 -6.99 -15.42 1.41
N PRO A 160 -6.80 -15.99 0.22
CA PRO A 160 -6.39 -15.20 -0.95
C PRO A 160 -7.42 -14.10 -1.22
N ALA A 161 -6.96 -12.85 -1.41
CA ALA A 161 -7.86 -11.76 -1.75
C ALA A 161 -8.46 -11.93 -3.16
N ASN A 162 -7.71 -12.56 -4.06
CA ASN A 162 -8.17 -12.93 -5.39
C ASN A 162 -8.48 -14.43 -5.45
N LYS A 163 -9.76 -14.79 -5.57
CA LYS A 163 -10.24 -16.18 -5.66
C LYS A 163 -9.73 -16.93 -6.90
N ASN A 164 -9.31 -16.20 -7.94
CA ASN A 164 -8.82 -16.79 -9.18
C ASN A 164 -7.31 -17.09 -9.15
N ASN A 165 -6.58 -16.56 -8.17
CA ASN A 165 -5.19 -16.90 -7.96
C ASN A 165 -5.10 -17.99 -6.89
N GLN A 166 -4.63 -19.17 -7.29
CA GLN A 166 -4.23 -20.25 -6.37
C GLN A 166 -2.92 -19.87 -5.65
N THR A 167 -2.89 -18.73 -4.97
CA THR A 167 -1.78 -18.39 -4.09
C THR A 167 -1.83 -19.39 -2.94
N VAL A 168 -0.97 -20.40 -2.97
CA VAL A 168 -0.79 -21.34 -1.87
C VAL A 168 -0.29 -20.53 -0.68
N ILE A 169 -1.13 -20.38 0.34
CA ILE A 169 -0.75 -19.72 1.59
C ILE A 169 -0.17 -20.82 2.50
N PRO A 170 1.15 -20.85 2.76
CA PRO A 170 1.78 -21.95 3.49
C PRO A 170 1.30 -22.05 4.95
N ILE A 171 0.93 -20.91 5.54
CA ILE A 171 0.36 -20.80 6.88
C ILE A 171 -0.92 -19.99 6.75
N ASN A 172 -2.07 -20.66 6.79
CA ASN A 172 -3.37 -20.02 6.59
C ASN A 172 -4.04 -19.55 7.89
N ILE A 173 -3.44 -19.80 9.06
CA ILE A 173 -3.94 -19.36 10.36
C ILE A 173 -2.77 -18.71 11.12
N VAL A 174 -2.96 -17.47 11.56
CA VAL A 174 -1.90 -16.68 12.20
C VAL A 174 -2.37 -16.01 13.49
N PRO A 175 -1.47 -15.77 14.45
CA PRO A 175 -1.73 -14.90 15.59
C PRO A 175 -2.04 -13.48 15.14
N ILE A 176 -3.06 -12.88 15.76
CA ILE A 176 -3.46 -11.50 15.56
C ILE A 176 -3.87 -10.86 16.89
N HIS A 177 -3.53 -9.60 17.07
CA HIS A 177 -3.97 -8.82 18.21
C HIS A 177 -5.51 -8.76 18.25
N ILE A 178 -6.14 -9.13 19.36
CA ILE A 178 -7.59 -9.39 19.43
C ILE A 178 -8.45 -8.15 19.16
N ASN A 179 -7.89 -6.97 19.39
CA ASN A 179 -8.51 -5.67 19.13
C ASN A 179 -7.98 -5.02 17.83
N THR A 180 -7.64 -5.81 16.81
CA THR A 180 -6.95 -5.32 15.58
C THR A 180 -7.64 -4.11 14.95
N ALA A 181 -8.96 -4.14 14.81
CA ALA A 181 -9.71 -3.04 14.19
C ALA A 181 -9.56 -1.71 14.95
N LYS A 182 -9.54 -1.78 16.29
CA LYS A 182 -9.25 -0.62 17.16
C LYS A 182 -7.81 -0.16 16.99
N CYS A 183 -6.85 -1.09 16.94
CA CYS A 183 -5.43 -0.77 16.73
C CYS A 183 -5.20 -0.06 15.39
N ILE A 184 -5.77 -0.57 14.29
CA ILE A 184 -5.68 0.02 12.95
C ILE A 184 -6.32 1.41 12.91
N THR A 185 -7.47 1.59 13.56
CA THR A 185 -8.15 2.88 13.62
C THR A 185 -7.32 3.91 14.40
N ASN A 186 -6.75 3.51 15.54
CA ASN A 186 -5.88 4.37 16.34
C ASN A 186 -4.59 4.74 15.59
N GLU A 187 -3.99 3.81 14.86
CA GLU A 187 -2.80 4.06 14.07
C GLU A 187 -3.09 5.02 12.91
N LYS A 188 -4.20 4.85 12.19
CA LYS A 188 -4.66 5.81 11.18
C LYS A 188 -4.91 7.19 11.77
N ALA A 189 -5.51 7.27 12.97
CA ALA A 189 -5.71 8.53 13.67
C ALA A 189 -4.37 9.18 14.08
N LEU A 190 -3.39 8.39 14.53
CA LEU A 190 -2.05 8.87 14.88
C LEU A 190 -1.29 9.37 13.65
N ILE A 191 -1.36 8.65 12.53
CA ILE A 191 -0.76 9.06 11.26
C ILE A 191 -1.42 10.36 10.76
N ALA A 192 -2.76 10.43 10.79
CA ALA A 192 -3.51 11.63 10.42
C ALA A 192 -3.21 12.83 11.33
N GLN A 193 -2.81 12.61 12.57
CA GLN A 193 -2.34 13.66 13.48
C GLN A 193 -0.88 14.07 13.23
N ASN A 194 -0.10 13.22 12.58
CA ASN A 194 1.33 13.42 12.32
C ASN A 194 1.62 13.87 10.87
N THR A 195 0.60 14.00 10.02
CA THR A 195 0.69 14.66 8.72
C THR A 195 1.11 16.12 8.87
N GLU A 196 1.83 16.63 7.87
CA GLU A 196 2.29 18.03 7.82
C GLU A 196 1.13 19.02 8.04
N ASP A 197 -0.04 18.78 7.47
CA ASP A 197 -1.21 19.65 7.63
C ASP A 197 -1.72 19.72 9.08
N ALA A 198 -1.79 18.58 9.77
CA ALA A 198 -2.19 18.53 11.18
C ALA A 198 -1.13 19.14 12.11
N LYS A 199 0.16 18.99 11.76
CA LYS A 199 1.26 19.69 12.45
C LYS A 199 1.21 21.20 12.25
N ILE A 200 0.90 21.66 11.03
CA ILE A 200 0.70 23.08 10.70
C ILE A 200 -0.50 23.64 11.46
N GLU A 201 -1.63 22.91 11.52
CA GLU A 201 -2.82 23.33 12.25
C GLU A 201 -2.57 23.42 13.76
N ARG A 202 -1.83 22.47 14.35
CA ARG A 202 -1.40 22.55 15.76
C ARG A 202 -0.49 23.75 16.02
N ARG A 203 0.48 24.01 15.13
CA ARG A 203 1.35 25.21 15.24
C ARG A 203 0.51 26.49 15.16
N ARG A 204 -0.46 26.56 14.26
CA ARG A 204 -1.39 27.70 14.14
C ARG A 204 -2.24 27.89 15.40
N LYS A 205 -2.79 26.82 15.96
CA LYS A 205 -3.55 26.88 17.22
C LYS A 205 -2.67 27.34 18.39
N ASN A 206 -1.45 26.81 18.53
CA ASN A 206 -0.52 27.28 19.57
C ASN A 206 -0.15 28.77 19.39
N ILE A 207 0.12 29.22 18.17
CA ILE A 207 0.39 30.65 17.89
C ILE A 207 -0.82 31.52 18.25
N ILE A 208 -2.04 31.08 17.96
CA ILE A 208 -3.26 31.81 18.33
C ILE A 208 -3.40 31.90 19.86
N TYR A 209 -3.14 30.81 20.59
CA TYR A 209 -3.17 30.82 22.06
C TYR A 209 -2.11 31.74 22.66
N GLU A 210 -0.89 31.77 22.10
CA GLU A 210 0.16 32.69 22.56
C GLU A 210 -0.15 34.15 22.24
N ILE A 211 -0.74 34.44 21.06
CA ILE A 211 -1.18 35.80 20.72
C ILE A 211 -2.31 36.26 21.66
N ILE A 212 -3.28 35.41 21.95
CA ILE A 212 -4.37 35.73 22.88
C ILE A 212 -3.81 35.98 24.28
N TYR A 213 -2.88 35.12 24.75
CA TYR A 213 -2.23 35.31 26.05
C TYR A 213 -1.43 36.63 26.10
N PHE A 214 -0.70 36.96 25.02
CA PHE A 214 0.03 38.21 24.90
C PHE A 214 -0.89 39.44 24.96
N ILE A 215 -2.01 39.43 24.23
CA ILE A 215 -3.00 40.52 24.22
C ILE A 215 -3.68 40.69 25.58
N VAL A 216 -4.00 39.59 26.28
CA VAL A 216 -4.63 39.64 27.61
C VAL A 216 -3.62 40.03 28.71
N SER A 217 -2.33 39.80 28.49
CA SER A 217 -1.25 40.17 29.42
C SER A 217 -0.74 41.61 29.26
N LEU A 218 -1.17 42.35 28.23
CA LEU A 218 -0.77 43.74 28.01
C LEU A 218 -1.54 44.67 28.97
N PRO A 219 -0.85 45.42 29.86
CA PRO A 219 -1.52 46.36 30.74
C PRO A 219 -2.07 47.56 29.95
N GLY A 220 -3.40 47.66 29.92
CA GLY A 220 -4.24 48.84 29.70
C GLY A 220 -3.63 50.05 28.97
N THR A 221 -3.22 49.89 27.70
CA THR A 221 -2.68 50.99 26.88
C THR A 221 -3.17 50.94 25.44
N ILE A 222 -4.49 50.80 25.20
CA ILE A 222 -5.08 51.01 23.86
C ILE A 222 -6.33 51.92 23.94
N PHE A 223 -6.28 53.00 24.73
CA PHE A 223 -7.25 54.09 24.61
C PHE A 223 -6.54 55.44 24.68
N SER A 224 -5.77 55.78 23.64
CA SER A 224 -5.30 57.15 23.41
C SER A 224 -4.93 57.44 21.95
N LEU A 225 -5.74 57.02 20.99
CA LEU A 225 -5.55 57.41 19.57
C LEU A 225 -6.88 57.75 18.87
N LEU A 226 -7.78 58.44 19.58
CA LEU A 226 -8.92 59.14 18.99
C LEU A 226 -9.03 60.52 19.65
N LYS A 227 -8.14 61.42 19.24
CA LYS A 227 -8.34 62.87 19.27
C LYS A 227 -7.67 63.47 18.05
N PHE A 228 -8.42 63.54 16.96
CA PHE A 228 -8.55 64.72 16.12
C PHE A 228 -10.03 64.88 15.80
#